data_AF-A0A7S0FLP5-F1
#
_entry.id   AF-A0A7S0FLP5-F1
#
_cell.length_a   1.000
_cell.length_b   1.000
_cell.length_c   1.000
_cell.angle_alpha   90.00
_cell.angle_beta   90.00
_cell.angle_gamma   90.00
#
_symmetry.space_group_name_H-M   'P 1'
#
loop_
_entity.id
_entity.type
_entity.pdbx_description
1 polymer ?
#
loop_
_entity_poly.entity_id
_entity_poly.type
_entity_poly.pdbx_seq_one_letter_code
_entity_poly.pdbx_strand_id
1 'polypeptide(L)'
;EAQKGHLEEALRLDPDSCEARFHAAMLLELEGDMQGALVHLRRALTANGEDLNCLALSIRCLERMGRHQEALSACERLCGVDVASTYLALKEVFRCKEQDAFVVTFPRCGTTWMVQVVTCVLHGAEADYNAHGVFVEGAIATSASFVRTLEEMQPPRIMKMHVPAEFHPGLVRGSETELQAHGKVVYVVRNPKDALVSLRHHHANNASISWSGSWEEWVDQWLAGDRSQEYGGTYFDHVKGWWRASQRHPDRVLVVHFEDMKADLGGVITRVARFLGRAAPAAEVEAMRGRCAFKTMKGKYKVDDDIRGRVNPVHFRRGDVGSWREVLTEAQARRVDAATWASLREEIGQGL
;
A
#
# COMPACT_ATOMS: atom_id res chain seq x y z
N GLU A 1 22.53 -4.23 -31.84
CA GLU A 1 23.55 -3.50 -32.64
C GLU A 1 23.02 -2.21 -33.25
N ALA A 2 21.96 -2.21 -34.08
CA ALA A 2 21.44 -0.96 -34.71
C ALA A 2 21.02 0.14 -33.70
N GLN A 3 20.32 -0.22 -32.61
CA GLN A 3 19.95 0.73 -31.55
C GLN A 3 21.17 1.34 -30.83
N LYS A 4 22.24 0.55 -30.64
CA LYS A 4 23.47 1.02 -30.00
C LYS A 4 24.17 2.07 -30.86
N GLY A 5 24.27 1.83 -32.17
CA GLY A 5 24.85 2.79 -33.12
C GLY A 5 24.07 4.11 -33.18
N HIS A 6 22.73 4.07 -33.10
CA HIS A 6 21.92 5.30 -33.05
C HIS A 6 22.14 6.10 -31.76
N LEU A 7 22.29 5.43 -30.61
CA LEU A 7 22.54 6.10 -29.33
C LEU A 7 23.96 6.67 -29.25
N GLU A 8 24.96 5.97 -29.80
CA GLU A 8 26.33 6.48 -29.92
C GLU A 8 26.38 7.75 -30.78
N GLU A 9 25.67 7.77 -31.91
CA GLU A 9 25.57 8.96 -32.74
C GLU A 9 24.81 10.09 -32.06
N ALA A 10 23.71 9.79 -31.37
CA ALA A 10 22.97 10.79 -30.59
C ALA A 10 23.86 11.44 -29.51
N LEU A 11 24.62 10.63 -28.77
CA LEU A 11 25.57 11.11 -27.75
C LEU A 11 26.81 11.78 -28.34
N ARG A 12 27.13 11.53 -29.62
CA ARG A 12 28.18 12.28 -30.34
C ARG A 12 27.71 13.69 -30.70
N LEU A 13 26.44 13.82 -31.09
CA LEU A 13 25.82 15.10 -31.47
C LEU A 13 25.46 15.94 -30.26
N ASP A 14 24.87 15.32 -29.23
CA ASP A 14 24.55 15.94 -27.95
C ASP A 14 25.03 15.01 -26.82
N PRO A 15 26.28 15.20 -26.35
CA PRO A 15 26.81 14.42 -25.25
C PRO A 15 25.96 14.50 -24.00
N ASP A 16 25.23 15.60 -23.79
CA ASP A 16 24.49 15.91 -22.56
C ASP A 16 23.02 15.50 -22.56
N SER A 17 22.53 14.94 -23.67
CA SER A 17 21.16 14.42 -23.78
C SER A 17 20.81 13.41 -22.68
N CYS A 18 19.92 13.80 -21.77
CA CYS A 18 19.42 12.93 -20.70
C CYS A 18 18.72 11.69 -21.27
N GLU A 19 17.92 11.87 -22.31
CA GLU A 19 17.17 10.79 -22.96
C GLU A 19 18.10 9.75 -23.61
N ALA A 20 19.08 10.20 -24.41
CA ALA A 20 20.04 9.30 -25.03
C ALA A 20 20.89 8.55 -23.99
N ARG A 21 21.28 9.23 -22.90
CA ARG A 21 22.00 8.60 -21.78
C ARG A 21 21.15 7.58 -21.04
N PHE A 22 19.88 7.87 -20.78
CA PHE A 22 18.96 6.94 -20.14
C PHE A 22 18.79 5.66 -20.98
N HIS A 23 18.55 5.80 -22.28
CA HIS A 23 18.41 4.65 -23.18
C HIS A 23 19.71 3.85 -23.34
N ALA A 24 20.87 4.51 -23.38
CA ALA A 24 22.17 3.81 -23.34
C ALA A 24 22.35 3.02 -22.04
N ALA A 25 21.96 3.59 -20.90
CA ALA A 25 22.00 2.89 -19.63
C ALA A 25 21.06 1.68 -19.57
N MET A 26 19.84 1.79 -20.13
CA MET A 26 18.91 0.66 -20.22
C MET A 26 19.50 -0.50 -21.02
N LEU A 27 20.15 -0.23 -22.16
CA LEU A 27 20.79 -1.28 -22.96
C LEU A 27 21.92 -1.96 -22.18
N LEU A 28 22.76 -1.19 -21.50
CA LEU A 28 23.85 -1.73 -20.69
C LEU A 28 23.31 -2.57 -19.52
N GLU A 29 22.22 -2.15 -18.88
CA GLU A 29 21.55 -2.95 -17.83
C GLU A 29 21.03 -4.28 -18.37
N LEU A 30 20.43 -4.29 -19.56
CA LEU A 30 19.97 -5.52 -20.22
C LEU A 30 21.13 -6.44 -20.61
N GLU A 31 22.29 -5.87 -20.97
CA GLU A 31 23.53 -6.59 -21.26
C GLU A 31 24.25 -7.10 -19.99
N GLY A 32 23.77 -6.72 -18.79
CA GLY A 32 24.37 -7.10 -17.52
C GLY A 32 25.46 -6.13 -17.01
N ASP A 33 25.77 -5.07 -17.75
CA ASP A 33 26.76 -4.05 -17.37
C ASP A 33 26.13 -2.92 -16.53
N MET A 34 25.85 -3.25 -15.26
CA MET A 34 25.30 -2.28 -14.31
C MET A 34 26.25 -1.09 -14.06
N GLN A 35 27.56 -1.32 -14.12
CA GLN A 35 28.55 -0.28 -13.86
C GLN A 35 28.60 0.73 -15.01
N GLY A 36 28.59 0.26 -16.26
CA GLY A 36 28.47 1.08 -17.45
C GLY A 36 27.15 1.86 -17.46
N ALA A 37 26.04 1.20 -17.12
CA ALA A 37 24.74 1.87 -17.00
C ALA A 37 24.79 3.04 -16.00
N LEU A 38 25.40 2.83 -14.82
CA LEU A 38 25.56 3.88 -13.81
C LEU A 38 26.42 5.06 -14.28
N VAL A 39 27.39 4.86 -15.18
CA VAL A 39 28.17 5.97 -15.75
C VAL A 39 27.27 6.90 -16.56
N HIS A 40 26.41 6.34 -17.42
CA HIS A 40 25.47 7.12 -18.21
C HIS A 40 24.42 7.80 -17.33
N LEU A 41 23.87 7.08 -16.34
CA LEU A 41 22.85 7.62 -15.43
C LEU A 41 23.39 8.76 -14.57
N ARG A 42 24.61 8.64 -14.04
CA ARG A 42 25.24 9.72 -13.28
C ARG A 42 25.41 10.98 -14.12
N ARG A 43 25.82 10.85 -15.39
CA ARG A 43 25.94 11.98 -16.30
C ARG A 43 24.58 12.61 -16.62
N ALA A 44 23.54 11.81 -16.86
CA ALA A 44 22.18 12.32 -17.05
C ALA A 44 21.69 13.07 -15.81
N LEU A 45 21.94 12.52 -14.62
CA LEU A 45 21.56 13.13 -13.34
C LEU A 45 22.37 14.39 -13.00
N THR A 46 23.54 14.61 -13.59
CA THR A 46 24.25 15.90 -13.49
C THR A 46 23.52 17.00 -14.25
N ALA A 47 22.91 16.67 -15.40
CA ALA A 47 22.13 17.61 -16.20
C ALA A 47 20.71 17.82 -15.65
N ASN A 48 20.07 16.75 -15.17
CA ASN A 48 18.78 16.79 -14.49
C ASN A 48 18.78 15.91 -13.24
N GLY A 49 19.01 16.51 -12.07
CA GLY A 49 19.14 15.80 -10.80
C GLY A 49 17.87 15.09 -10.30
N GLU A 50 16.71 15.40 -10.87
CA GLU A 50 15.39 14.91 -10.47
C GLU A 50 14.75 13.97 -11.52
N ASP A 51 15.53 13.54 -12.53
CA ASP A 51 15.04 12.62 -13.55
C ASP A 51 14.61 11.26 -12.93
N LEU A 52 13.29 11.03 -12.88
CA LEU A 52 12.68 9.89 -12.22
C LEU A 52 13.14 8.55 -12.81
N ASN A 53 13.24 8.49 -14.13
CA ASN A 53 13.65 7.28 -14.86
C ASN A 53 15.11 6.94 -14.56
N CYS A 54 15.98 7.94 -14.57
CA CYS A 54 17.40 7.77 -14.25
C CYS A 54 17.61 7.37 -12.78
N LEU A 55 16.87 7.97 -11.85
CA LEU A 55 16.89 7.60 -10.43
C LEU A 55 16.43 6.15 -10.22
N ALA A 56 15.28 5.76 -10.79
CA ALA A 56 14.73 4.41 -10.66
C ALA A 56 15.67 3.34 -11.24
N LEU A 57 16.24 3.58 -12.43
CA LEU A 57 17.20 2.66 -13.03
C LEU A 57 18.52 2.60 -12.24
N SER A 58 18.96 3.73 -11.65
CA SER A 58 20.14 3.75 -10.79
C SER A 58 19.94 2.88 -9.55
N ILE A 59 18.78 2.96 -8.90
CA ILE A 59 18.42 2.13 -7.73
C ILE A 59 18.54 0.65 -8.09
N ARG A 60 17.92 0.23 -9.21
CA ARG A 60 17.97 -1.16 -9.67
C ARG A 60 19.39 -1.63 -9.97
N CYS A 61 20.20 -0.82 -10.67
CA CYS A 61 21.59 -1.15 -10.98
C CYS A 61 22.44 -1.28 -9.70
N LEU A 62 22.31 -0.34 -8.77
CA LEU A 62 23.05 -0.34 -7.50
C LEU A 62 22.73 -1.59 -6.68
N GLU A 63 21.46 -2.00 -6.65
CA GLU A 63 21.02 -3.19 -5.92
C GLU A 63 21.54 -4.49 -6.53
N ARG A 64 21.52 -4.61 -7.87
CA ARG A 64 22.13 -5.75 -8.57
C ARG A 64 23.63 -5.85 -8.34
N MET A 65 24.29 -4.73 -8.07
CA MET A 65 25.70 -4.67 -7.68
C MET A 65 25.94 -4.87 -6.18
N GLY A 66 24.91 -5.09 -5.37
CA GLY A 66 25.04 -5.21 -3.91
C GLY A 66 25.32 -3.89 -3.17
N ARG A 67 25.22 -2.74 -3.85
CA ARG A 67 25.50 -1.40 -3.32
C ARG A 67 24.26 -0.79 -2.64
N HIS A 68 23.70 -1.54 -1.69
CA HIS A 68 22.42 -1.25 -1.06
C HIS A 68 22.32 0.15 -0.43
N GLN A 69 23.36 0.60 0.27
CA GLN A 69 23.34 1.92 0.92
C GLN A 69 23.26 3.07 -0.09
N GLU A 70 23.88 2.92 -1.26
CA GLU A 70 23.78 3.91 -2.33
C GLU A 70 22.41 3.88 -2.99
N ALA A 71 21.82 2.68 -3.12
CA ALA A 71 20.46 2.53 -3.64
C ALA A 71 19.42 3.18 -2.70
N LEU A 72 19.57 3.04 -1.38
CA LEU A 72 18.75 3.74 -0.40
C LEU A 72 18.86 5.26 -0.57
N SER A 73 20.08 5.80 -0.70
CA SER A 73 20.27 7.25 -0.92
C SER A 73 19.64 7.73 -2.24
N ALA A 74 19.69 6.92 -3.30
CA ALA A 74 18.99 7.23 -4.55
C ALA A 74 17.46 7.15 -4.40
N CYS A 75 16.95 6.22 -3.58
CA CYS A 75 15.53 6.11 -3.26
C CYS A 75 15.03 7.28 -2.40
N GLU A 76 15.83 7.78 -1.46
CA GLU A 76 15.50 8.99 -0.67
C GLU A 76 15.41 10.23 -1.56
N ARG A 77 16.29 10.35 -2.56
CA ARG A 77 16.20 11.40 -3.58
C ARG A 77 14.88 11.27 -4.36
N LEU A 78 14.54 10.07 -4.82
CA LEU A 78 13.28 9.83 -5.52
C LEU A 78 12.06 10.17 -4.66
N CYS A 79 12.12 9.88 -3.36
CA CYS A 79 11.10 10.20 -2.36
C CYS A 79 10.83 11.71 -2.26
N GLY A 80 11.86 12.54 -2.46
CA GLY A 80 11.73 13.98 -2.49
C GLY A 80 11.09 14.54 -3.77
N VAL A 81 10.94 13.73 -4.83
CA VAL A 81 10.48 14.17 -6.16
C VAL A 81 9.09 13.62 -6.50
N ASP A 82 8.88 12.30 -6.41
CA ASP A 82 7.61 11.67 -6.80
C ASP A 82 7.24 10.46 -5.93
N VAL A 83 6.02 10.48 -5.39
CA VAL A 83 5.52 9.44 -4.49
C VAL A 83 5.35 8.11 -5.21
N ALA A 84 4.79 8.10 -6.42
CA ALA A 84 4.48 6.88 -7.15
C ALA A 84 5.77 6.15 -7.56
N SER A 85 6.73 6.86 -8.13
CA SER A 85 8.05 6.33 -8.52
C SER A 85 8.82 5.80 -7.31
N THR A 86 8.73 6.50 -6.17
CA THR A 86 9.35 6.04 -4.92
C THR A 86 8.73 4.73 -4.44
N TYR A 87 7.41 4.62 -4.51
CA TYR A 87 6.72 3.40 -4.13
C TYR A 87 7.17 2.22 -4.99
N LEU A 88 7.31 2.40 -6.30
CA LEU A 88 7.85 1.38 -7.20
C LEU A 88 9.30 1.01 -6.86
N ALA A 89 10.12 2.01 -6.52
CA ALA A 89 11.50 1.77 -6.10
C ALA A 89 11.63 1.03 -4.77
N LEU A 90 10.60 1.06 -3.90
CA LEU A 90 10.60 0.23 -2.69
C LEU A 90 10.63 -1.27 -3.01
N LYS A 91 10.04 -1.73 -4.13
CA LYS A 91 10.15 -3.15 -4.54
C LYS A 91 11.59 -3.57 -4.78
N GLU A 92 12.44 -2.62 -5.13
CA GLU A 92 13.87 -2.83 -5.16
C GLU A 92 14.38 -2.80 -3.72
N VAL A 93 14.46 -1.64 -3.08
CA VAL A 93 15.29 -1.51 -1.88
C VAL A 93 14.72 -2.15 -0.61
N PHE A 94 13.41 -2.37 -0.51
CA PHE A 94 12.77 -2.80 0.74
C PHE A 94 13.10 -4.24 1.09
N ARG A 95 13.57 -4.46 2.33
CA ARG A 95 13.89 -5.78 2.88
C ARG A 95 12.95 -6.09 4.03
N CYS A 96 12.17 -7.15 3.90
CA CYS A 96 11.31 -7.59 4.99
C CYS A 96 12.13 -8.20 6.13
N LYS A 97 11.76 -7.88 7.37
CA LYS A 97 12.28 -8.48 8.60
C LYS A 97 11.30 -9.53 9.11
N GLU A 98 11.79 -10.47 9.92
CA GLU A 98 11.07 -11.69 10.31
C GLU A 98 9.67 -11.43 10.89
N GLN A 99 9.53 -10.38 11.72
CA GLN A 99 8.28 -10.03 12.41
C GLN A 99 7.58 -8.81 11.82
N ASP A 100 7.89 -8.45 10.57
CA ASP A 100 7.15 -7.40 9.89
C ASP A 100 5.69 -7.82 9.67
N ALA A 101 4.79 -6.87 9.92
CA ALA A 101 3.38 -7.03 9.62
C ALA A 101 2.92 -5.88 8.72
N PHE A 102 2.29 -6.25 7.62
CA PHE A 102 1.62 -5.32 6.71
C PHE A 102 0.12 -5.40 6.94
N VAL A 103 -0.52 -4.27 7.15
CA VAL A 103 -1.98 -4.14 7.10
C VAL A 103 -2.35 -3.47 5.79
N VAL A 104 -2.89 -4.26 4.87
CA VAL A 104 -3.23 -3.79 3.53
C VAL A 104 -4.74 -3.80 3.36
N THR A 105 -5.31 -2.75 2.81
CA THR A 105 -6.74 -2.72 2.50
C THR A 105 -6.97 -1.85 1.28
N PHE A 106 -7.99 -2.14 0.47
CA PHE A 106 -8.59 -1.05 -0.31
C PHE A 106 -9.04 0.06 0.66
N PRO A 107 -8.90 1.36 0.34
CA PRO A 107 -9.25 2.42 1.28
C PRO A 107 -10.68 2.24 1.82
N ARG A 108 -10.85 2.57 3.11
CA ARG A 108 -12.15 2.51 3.81
C ARG A 108 -12.70 1.11 4.10
N CYS A 109 -11.88 0.08 3.99
CA CYS A 109 -12.24 -1.31 4.35
C CYS A 109 -11.86 -1.72 5.79
N GLY A 110 -11.56 -0.77 6.68
CA GLY A 110 -11.29 -1.06 8.10
C GLY A 110 -9.83 -0.99 8.53
N THR A 111 -8.98 -0.32 7.74
CA THR A 111 -7.53 -0.23 7.95
C THR A 111 -7.15 0.18 9.36
N THR A 112 -7.65 1.31 9.87
CA THR A 112 -7.32 1.80 11.22
C THR A 112 -7.68 0.80 12.32
N TRP A 113 -8.78 0.07 12.13
CA TRP A 113 -9.20 -0.93 13.10
C TRP A 113 -8.26 -2.13 13.10
N MET A 114 -7.89 -2.62 11.91
CA MET A 114 -6.95 -3.74 11.79
C MET A 114 -5.53 -3.36 12.21
N VAL A 115 -5.05 -2.15 11.91
CA VAL A 115 -3.75 -1.68 12.43
C VAL A 115 -3.76 -1.71 13.95
N GLN A 116 -4.82 -1.23 14.60
CA GLN A 116 -4.92 -1.34 16.07
C GLN A 116 -4.95 -2.79 16.56
N VAL A 117 -5.65 -3.70 15.87
CA VAL A 117 -5.64 -5.13 16.20
C VAL A 117 -4.22 -5.69 16.12
N VAL A 118 -3.52 -5.47 15.01
CA VAL A 118 -2.14 -5.93 14.80
C VAL A 118 -1.19 -5.30 15.83
N THR A 119 -1.36 -4.02 16.16
CA THR A 119 -0.58 -3.34 17.21
C THR A 119 -0.79 -4.00 18.58
N CYS A 120 -2.03 -4.26 18.96
CA CYS A 120 -2.32 -4.98 20.21
C CYS A 120 -1.72 -6.39 20.21
N VAL A 121 -1.80 -7.09 19.07
CA VAL A 121 -1.23 -8.42 18.92
C VAL A 121 0.29 -8.38 19.05
N LEU A 122 1.00 -7.41 18.49
CA LEU A 122 2.47 -7.44 18.47
C LEU A 122 3.11 -6.75 19.69
N HIS A 123 2.45 -5.77 20.29
CA HIS A 123 3.00 -4.95 21.37
C HIS A 123 2.21 -5.04 22.69
N GLY A 124 1.18 -5.87 22.75
CA GLY A 124 0.34 -6.09 23.94
C GLY A 124 -0.94 -5.26 23.95
N ALA A 125 -1.91 -5.68 24.77
CA ALA A 125 -3.30 -5.21 24.71
C ALA A 125 -3.50 -3.70 24.93
N GLU A 126 -2.58 -3.01 25.61
CA GLU A 126 -2.66 -1.57 25.87
C GLU A 126 -2.02 -0.71 24.77
N ALA A 127 -1.29 -1.33 23.83
CA ALA A 127 -0.56 -0.62 22.80
C ALA A 127 -1.46 0.27 21.92
N ASP A 128 -0.90 1.36 21.40
CA ASP A 128 -1.62 2.32 20.57
C ASP A 128 -1.02 2.37 19.16
N TYR A 129 -1.87 2.22 18.15
CA TYR A 129 -1.40 2.19 16.77
C TYR A 129 -0.66 3.46 16.35
N ASN A 130 -0.92 4.63 16.96
CA ASN A 130 -0.22 5.87 16.62
C ASN A 130 1.27 5.84 16.99
N ALA A 131 1.67 4.98 17.94
CA ALA A 131 3.05 4.82 18.36
C ALA A 131 3.83 3.77 17.54
N HIS A 132 3.12 2.87 16.86
CA HIS A 132 3.73 1.67 16.26
C HIS A 132 3.44 1.50 14.76
N GLY A 133 2.34 2.07 14.26
CA GLY A 133 1.92 1.94 12.88
C GLY A 133 2.47 3.04 11.98
N VAL A 134 3.07 2.65 10.86
CA VAL A 134 3.59 3.55 9.83
C VAL A 134 2.66 3.51 8.63
N PHE A 135 2.16 4.66 8.17
CA PHE A 135 1.45 4.74 6.89
C PHE A 135 2.45 5.03 5.77
N VAL A 136 2.75 4.02 4.95
CA VAL A 136 3.86 4.05 3.97
C VAL A 136 3.70 5.18 2.96
N GLU A 137 2.54 5.28 2.31
CA GLU A 137 2.25 6.30 1.30
C GLU A 137 2.30 7.71 1.89
N GLY A 138 1.75 7.90 3.10
CA GLY A 138 1.81 9.18 3.80
C GLY A 138 3.23 9.55 4.23
N ALA A 139 4.05 8.58 4.62
CA ALA A 139 5.43 8.80 5.01
C ALA A 139 6.31 9.18 3.80
N ILE A 140 6.13 8.51 2.66
CA ILE A 140 6.78 8.88 1.40
C ILE A 140 6.44 10.33 1.03
N ALA A 141 5.17 10.72 1.14
CA ALA A 141 4.73 12.07 0.79
C ALA A 141 5.22 13.17 1.75
N THR A 142 5.76 12.83 2.93
CA THR A 142 6.09 13.80 3.98
C THR A 142 7.55 13.77 4.42
N SER A 143 8.30 12.71 4.12
CA SER A 143 9.67 12.53 4.60
C SER A 143 10.54 11.78 3.59
N ALA A 144 11.50 12.49 2.99
CA ALA A 144 12.47 11.88 2.06
C ALA A 144 13.34 10.80 2.73
N SER A 145 13.62 10.94 4.03
CA SER A 145 14.42 9.96 4.80
C SER A 145 13.61 8.76 5.31
N PHE A 146 12.33 8.66 4.92
CA PHE A 146 11.45 7.60 5.36
C PHE A 146 12.02 6.20 5.07
N VAL A 147 12.57 6.00 3.87
CA VAL A 147 13.06 4.70 3.42
C VAL A 147 14.18 4.18 4.34
N ARG A 148 15.13 5.04 4.72
CA ARG A 148 16.20 4.71 5.66
C ARG A 148 15.68 4.53 7.08
N THR A 149 14.77 5.41 7.51
CA THR A 149 14.13 5.29 8.83
C THR A 149 13.47 3.93 8.98
N LEU A 150 12.74 3.48 7.95
CA LEU A 150 12.07 2.19 7.95
C LEU A 150 13.07 1.03 8.03
N GLU A 151 14.21 1.11 7.35
CA GLU A 151 15.29 0.12 7.41
C GLU A 151 15.94 0.05 8.81
N GLU A 152 16.07 1.17 9.51
CA GLU A 152 16.65 1.26 10.85
C GLU A 152 15.68 0.83 11.98
N MET A 153 14.37 0.91 11.74
CA MET A 153 13.34 0.54 12.72
C MET A 153 13.51 -0.91 13.19
N GLN A 154 13.49 -1.10 14.50
CA GLN A 154 13.54 -2.44 15.10
C GLN A 154 12.21 -3.19 14.89
N PRO A 155 12.26 -4.50 14.62
CA PRO A 155 11.05 -5.31 14.53
C PRO A 155 10.37 -5.47 15.91
N PRO A 156 9.05 -5.73 15.95
CA PRO A 156 8.16 -5.86 14.79
C PRO A 156 7.76 -4.49 14.20
N ARG A 157 7.89 -4.35 12.86
CA ARG A 157 7.43 -3.14 12.15
C ARG A 157 6.00 -3.35 11.68
N ILE A 158 5.13 -2.38 11.91
CA ILE A 158 3.74 -2.40 11.44
C ILE A 158 3.57 -1.36 10.35
N MET A 159 3.33 -1.82 9.12
CA MET A 159 3.18 -0.97 7.95
C MET A 159 1.75 -1.03 7.43
N LYS A 160 1.11 0.12 7.34
CA LYS A 160 -0.19 0.31 6.70
C LYS A 160 0.02 0.75 5.25
N MET A 161 -0.76 0.17 4.34
CA MET A 161 -0.79 0.57 2.92
C MET A 161 -2.15 0.28 2.26
N HIS A 162 -2.37 0.89 1.10
CA HIS A 162 -3.52 0.76 0.20
C HIS A 162 -3.12 0.28 -1.20
N VAL A 163 -1.97 -0.40 -1.29
CA VAL A 163 -1.37 -0.81 -2.54
C VAL A 163 -2.02 -2.07 -3.13
N PRO A 164 -2.17 -2.19 -4.47
CA PRO A 164 -2.40 -3.45 -5.15
C PRO A 164 -1.30 -4.48 -4.87
N ALA A 165 -1.62 -5.77 -5.04
CA ALA A 165 -0.70 -6.86 -4.71
C ALA A 165 0.58 -6.83 -5.55
N GLU A 166 0.49 -6.48 -6.83
CA GLU A 166 1.61 -6.42 -7.79
C GLU A 166 2.63 -5.30 -7.52
N PHE A 167 2.23 -4.31 -6.72
CA PHE A 167 3.11 -3.19 -6.33
C PHE A 167 3.58 -3.32 -4.88
N HIS A 168 3.23 -4.39 -4.17
CA HIS A 168 3.60 -4.56 -2.77
C HIS A 168 5.14 -4.56 -2.58
N PRO A 169 5.70 -3.75 -1.65
CA PRO A 169 7.15 -3.67 -1.46
C PRO A 169 7.78 -4.95 -0.88
N GLY A 170 6.98 -5.83 -0.28
CA GLY A 170 7.42 -7.15 0.17
C GLY A 170 7.51 -8.21 -0.93
N LEU A 171 7.42 -7.84 -2.20
CA LEU A 171 7.71 -8.73 -3.33
C LEU A 171 9.21 -8.99 -3.47
N VAL A 172 9.57 -10.14 -4.04
CA VAL A 172 10.94 -10.42 -4.49
C VAL A 172 11.25 -9.52 -5.70
N ARG A 173 12.46 -8.95 -5.74
CA ARG A 173 12.91 -8.10 -6.84
C ARG A 173 12.71 -8.77 -8.19
N GLY A 174 12.15 -8.02 -9.15
CA GLY A 174 11.82 -8.54 -10.48
C GLY A 174 10.62 -9.50 -10.52
N SER A 175 10.01 -9.84 -9.38
CA SER A 175 8.74 -10.58 -9.33
C SER A 175 7.54 -9.64 -9.22
N GLU A 176 6.43 -10.10 -9.78
CA GLU A 176 5.11 -9.46 -9.66
C GLU A 176 4.20 -10.20 -8.67
N THR A 177 4.55 -11.43 -8.28
CA THR A 177 3.65 -12.31 -7.53
C THR A 177 4.30 -13.06 -6.37
N GLU A 178 5.63 -13.13 -6.31
CA GLU A 178 6.37 -13.85 -5.27
C GLU A 178 6.75 -12.91 -4.13
N LEU A 179 6.36 -13.26 -2.90
CA LEU A 179 6.69 -12.52 -1.69
C LEU A 179 8.08 -12.91 -1.17
N GLN A 180 8.75 -11.96 -0.52
CA GLN A 180 9.98 -12.23 0.23
C GLN A 180 9.74 -13.29 1.31
N ALA A 181 10.82 -13.89 1.81
CA ALA A 181 10.75 -14.95 2.83
C ALA A 181 10.23 -14.45 4.20
N HIS A 182 10.37 -13.16 4.51
CA HIS A 182 9.97 -12.54 5.78
C HIS A 182 8.88 -11.46 5.61
N GLY A 183 8.12 -11.18 6.67
CA GLY A 183 7.01 -10.23 6.65
C GLY A 183 5.66 -10.82 6.23
N LYS A 184 4.62 -10.58 7.02
CA LYS A 184 3.28 -11.15 6.81
C LYS A 184 2.25 -10.06 6.50
N VAL A 185 1.34 -10.33 5.58
CA VAL A 185 0.28 -9.42 5.17
C VAL A 185 -1.05 -9.84 5.77
N VAL A 186 -1.73 -8.90 6.43
CA VAL A 186 -3.14 -9.00 6.79
C VAL A 186 -3.92 -8.10 5.86
N TYR A 187 -4.63 -8.69 4.90
CA TYR A 187 -5.48 -7.99 3.95
C TYR A 187 -6.92 -7.92 4.46
N VAL A 188 -7.51 -6.72 4.53
CA VAL A 188 -8.93 -6.58 4.90
C VAL A 188 -9.79 -6.24 3.70
N VAL A 189 -10.75 -7.12 3.42
CA VAL A 189 -11.83 -6.92 2.44
C VAL A 189 -13.12 -6.52 3.16
N ARG A 190 -13.96 -5.74 2.49
CA ARG A 190 -15.25 -5.27 3.01
C ARG A 190 -16.27 -5.27 1.89
N ASN A 191 -17.56 -5.48 2.18
CA ASN A 191 -18.62 -5.38 1.18
C ASN A 191 -18.46 -4.13 0.27
N PRO A 192 -18.44 -4.29 -1.07
CA PRO A 192 -18.11 -3.20 -1.99
C PRO A 192 -19.07 -2.01 -1.90
N LYS A 193 -20.34 -2.22 -1.57
CA LYS A 193 -21.33 -1.14 -1.40
C LYS A 193 -21.00 -0.26 -0.20
N ASP A 194 -20.65 -0.89 0.93
CA ASP A 194 -20.25 -0.15 2.13
C ASP A 194 -18.88 0.54 1.96
N ALA A 195 -17.95 -0.09 1.24
CA ALA A 195 -16.66 0.50 0.89
C ALA A 195 -16.86 1.75 0.02
N LEU A 196 -17.63 1.65 -1.07
CA LEU A 196 -17.99 2.74 -1.98
C LEU A 196 -18.62 3.92 -1.22
N VAL A 197 -19.64 3.66 -0.40
CA VAL A 197 -20.31 4.72 0.39
C VAL A 197 -19.33 5.37 1.36
N SER A 198 -18.49 4.57 2.04
CA SER A 198 -17.52 5.13 2.97
C SER A 198 -16.42 5.94 2.26
N LEU A 199 -16.03 5.59 1.03
CA LEU A 199 -15.04 6.32 0.26
C LEU A 199 -15.58 7.67 -0.20
N ARG A 200 -16.82 7.74 -0.66
CA ARG A 200 -17.43 9.03 -1.04
C ARG A 200 -17.41 10.02 0.12
N HIS A 201 -17.83 9.58 1.30
CA HIS A 201 -17.79 10.42 2.49
C HIS A 201 -16.37 10.80 2.94
N HIS A 202 -15.37 9.97 2.65
CA HIS A 202 -13.99 10.31 2.92
C HIS A 202 -13.50 11.42 1.97
N HIS A 203 -13.80 11.30 0.67
CA HIS A 203 -13.44 12.32 -0.33
C HIS A 203 -14.15 13.65 -0.04
N ALA A 204 -15.45 13.63 0.22
CA ALA A 204 -16.22 14.85 0.53
C ALA A 204 -15.70 15.61 1.76
N ASN A 205 -15.04 14.93 2.69
CA ASN A 205 -14.52 15.51 3.94
C ASN A 205 -13.00 15.69 3.93
N ASN A 206 -12.31 15.42 2.81
CA ASN A 206 -10.88 15.59 2.68
C ASN A 206 -10.58 16.59 1.58
N ALA A 207 -10.09 17.78 1.96
CA ALA A 207 -9.84 18.87 1.03
C ALA A 207 -8.87 18.51 -0.10
N SER A 208 -7.91 17.61 0.14
CA SER A 208 -6.90 17.23 -0.86
C SER A 208 -7.44 16.34 -1.98
N ILE A 209 -8.59 15.69 -1.77
CA ILE A 209 -9.23 14.76 -2.73
C ILE A 209 -10.74 15.04 -2.84
N SER A 210 -11.11 16.28 -2.55
CA SER A 210 -12.52 16.70 -2.43
C SER A 210 -13.26 16.45 -3.72
N TRP A 211 -14.51 16.00 -3.59
CA TRP A 211 -15.37 15.71 -4.72
C TRP A 211 -16.83 16.05 -4.43
N SER A 212 -17.51 16.67 -5.39
CA SER A 212 -18.81 17.32 -5.20
C SER A 212 -19.86 17.00 -6.28
N GLY A 213 -19.92 15.77 -6.78
CA GLY A 213 -20.96 15.31 -7.72
C GLY A 213 -22.08 14.48 -7.06
N SER A 214 -22.99 13.98 -7.90
CA SER A 214 -24.14 13.16 -7.50
C SER A 214 -23.75 11.75 -7.04
N TRP A 215 -24.68 11.01 -6.43
CA TRP A 215 -24.42 9.58 -6.15
C TRP A 215 -24.34 8.74 -7.42
N GLU A 216 -25.03 9.14 -8.49
CA GLU A 216 -25.02 8.40 -9.76
C GLU A 216 -23.63 8.48 -10.40
N GLU A 217 -23.10 9.69 -10.58
CA GLU A 217 -21.75 9.90 -11.13
C GLU A 217 -20.67 9.23 -10.25
N TRP A 218 -20.85 9.27 -8.92
CA TRP A 218 -19.90 8.62 -8.02
C TRP A 218 -19.88 7.10 -8.24
N VAL A 219 -21.05 6.46 -8.35
CA VAL A 219 -21.14 5.02 -8.58
C VAL A 219 -20.49 4.66 -9.91
N ASP A 220 -20.78 5.41 -10.99
CA ASP A 220 -20.21 5.18 -12.32
C ASP A 220 -18.68 5.23 -12.30
N GLN A 221 -18.15 6.33 -11.77
CA GLN A 221 -16.71 6.60 -11.75
C GLN A 221 -15.97 5.69 -10.78
N TRP A 222 -16.59 5.28 -9.67
CA TRP A 222 -16.00 4.30 -8.76
C TRP A 222 -15.95 2.91 -9.39
N LEU A 223 -17.01 2.50 -10.10
CA LEU A 223 -17.03 1.22 -10.83
C LEU A 223 -16.01 1.20 -11.98
N ALA A 224 -15.79 2.35 -12.63
CA ALA A 224 -14.75 2.51 -13.66
C ALA A 224 -13.32 2.61 -13.09
N GLY A 225 -13.18 2.78 -11.77
CA GLY A 225 -11.88 2.94 -11.11
C GLY A 225 -11.36 4.39 -11.07
N ASP A 226 -12.02 5.34 -11.72
CA ASP A 226 -11.65 6.76 -11.75
C ASP A 226 -11.60 7.40 -10.35
N ARG A 227 -12.38 6.87 -9.40
CA ARG A 227 -12.39 7.33 -8.00
C ARG A 227 -11.40 6.59 -7.09
N SER A 228 -10.51 5.79 -7.67
CA SER A 228 -9.51 5.02 -6.94
C SER A 228 -8.24 4.75 -7.75
N GLN A 229 -7.95 5.57 -8.76
CA GLN A 229 -6.75 5.43 -9.60
C GLN A 229 -5.48 5.48 -8.75
N GLU A 230 -5.44 6.33 -7.73
CA GLU A 230 -4.31 6.44 -6.79
C GLU A 230 -4.09 5.17 -5.94
N TYR A 231 -5.06 4.26 -5.91
CA TYR A 231 -4.98 2.96 -5.25
C TYR A 231 -4.86 1.80 -6.25
N GLY A 232 -4.50 2.09 -7.51
CA GLY A 232 -4.27 1.09 -8.55
C GLY A 232 -5.52 0.65 -9.31
N GLY A 233 -6.50 1.54 -9.47
CA GLY A 233 -7.64 1.32 -10.36
C GLY A 233 -8.88 0.84 -9.61
N THR A 234 -9.49 -0.27 -10.03
CA THR A 234 -10.80 -0.68 -9.49
C THR A 234 -10.67 -1.39 -8.14
N TYR A 235 -11.68 -1.25 -7.29
CA TYR A 235 -11.81 -2.04 -6.05
C TYR A 235 -11.74 -3.54 -6.32
N PHE A 236 -12.33 -3.99 -7.43
CA PHE A 236 -12.43 -5.40 -7.75
C PHE A 236 -11.07 -6.00 -8.11
N ASP A 237 -10.26 -5.30 -8.91
CA ASP A 237 -8.92 -5.77 -9.25
C ASP A 237 -8.01 -5.76 -8.02
N HIS A 238 -8.15 -4.76 -7.15
CA HIS A 238 -7.44 -4.69 -5.88
C HIS A 238 -7.75 -5.91 -4.99
N VAL A 239 -9.03 -6.23 -4.80
CA VAL A 239 -9.45 -7.41 -4.00
C VAL A 239 -9.00 -8.70 -4.66
N LYS A 240 -9.17 -8.83 -5.98
CA LYS A 240 -8.78 -10.00 -6.76
C LYS A 240 -7.28 -10.27 -6.63
N GLY A 241 -6.44 -9.25 -6.78
CA GLY A 241 -4.99 -9.38 -6.67
C GLY A 241 -4.56 -9.93 -5.32
N TRP A 242 -5.08 -9.35 -4.23
CA TRP A 242 -4.79 -9.79 -2.87
C TRP A 242 -5.39 -11.15 -2.51
N TRP A 243 -6.60 -11.46 -2.99
CA TRP A 243 -7.17 -12.80 -2.85
C TRP A 243 -6.28 -13.85 -3.50
N ARG A 244 -5.88 -13.65 -4.76
CA ARG A 244 -4.98 -14.57 -5.47
C ARG A 244 -3.61 -14.68 -4.79
N ALA A 245 -3.09 -13.59 -4.24
CA ALA A 245 -1.88 -13.61 -3.43
C ALA A 245 -2.03 -14.51 -2.18
N SER A 246 -3.20 -14.48 -1.52
CA SER A 246 -3.48 -15.38 -0.39
C SER A 246 -3.59 -16.85 -0.76
N GLN A 247 -4.10 -17.15 -1.96
CA GLN A 247 -4.15 -18.53 -2.44
C GLN A 247 -2.75 -19.06 -2.79
N ARG A 248 -1.88 -18.20 -3.35
CA ARG A 248 -0.49 -18.57 -3.65
C ARG A 248 0.38 -18.67 -2.40
N HIS A 249 0.18 -17.77 -1.44
CA HIS A 249 1.04 -17.61 -0.27
C HIS A 249 0.23 -17.63 1.05
N PRO A 250 -0.46 -18.73 1.39
CA PRO A 250 -1.38 -18.79 2.53
C PRO A 250 -0.71 -18.54 3.89
N ASP A 251 0.58 -18.88 4.02
CA ASP A 251 1.37 -18.63 5.24
C ASP A 251 1.85 -17.18 5.38
N ARG A 252 1.62 -16.37 4.35
CA ARG A 252 2.17 -15.02 4.18
C ARG A 252 1.12 -13.95 3.98
N VAL A 253 -0.07 -14.31 3.51
CA VAL A 253 -1.20 -13.39 3.32
C VAL A 253 -2.45 -13.97 3.96
N LEU A 254 -2.95 -13.29 4.99
CA LEU A 254 -4.23 -13.58 5.62
C LEU A 254 -5.29 -12.59 5.13
N VAL A 255 -6.34 -13.09 4.47
CA VAL A 255 -7.53 -12.30 4.16
C VAL A 255 -8.44 -12.28 5.38
N VAL A 256 -8.98 -11.11 5.73
CA VAL A 256 -9.96 -10.89 6.80
C VAL A 256 -11.12 -10.06 6.26
N HIS A 257 -12.34 -10.44 6.62
CA HIS A 257 -13.53 -9.67 6.26
C HIS A 257 -13.85 -8.66 7.34
N PHE A 258 -14.13 -7.41 6.95
CA PHE A 258 -14.58 -6.37 7.86
C PHE A 258 -15.85 -6.79 8.62
N GLU A 259 -16.73 -7.52 7.93
CA GLU A 259 -17.96 -8.07 8.48
C GLU A 259 -17.68 -9.08 9.61
N ASP A 260 -16.66 -9.93 9.46
CA ASP A 260 -16.22 -10.86 10.53
C ASP A 260 -15.70 -10.09 11.75
N MET A 261 -14.94 -9.01 11.54
CA MET A 261 -14.46 -8.16 12.65
C MET A 261 -15.63 -7.58 13.46
N LYS A 262 -16.75 -7.28 12.80
CA LYS A 262 -17.97 -6.78 13.46
C LYS A 262 -18.75 -7.87 14.15
N ALA A 263 -18.80 -9.07 13.56
CA ALA A 263 -19.53 -10.20 14.10
C ALA A 263 -18.82 -10.82 15.31
N ASP A 264 -17.51 -11.10 15.20
CA ASP A 264 -16.69 -11.71 16.24
C ASP A 264 -15.25 -11.18 16.21
N LEU A 265 -15.04 -10.04 16.85
CA LEU A 265 -13.71 -9.45 16.97
C LEU A 265 -12.71 -10.35 17.73
N GLY A 266 -13.17 -11.12 18.72
CA GLY A 266 -12.28 -11.98 19.53
C GLY A 266 -11.73 -13.15 18.70
N GLY A 267 -12.60 -13.78 17.91
CA GLY A 267 -12.20 -14.80 16.93
C GLY A 267 -11.22 -14.26 15.89
N VAL A 268 -11.46 -13.06 15.35
CA VAL A 268 -10.52 -12.41 14.41
C VAL A 268 -9.17 -12.11 15.07
N ILE A 269 -9.14 -11.54 16.28
CA ILE A 269 -7.89 -11.28 17.02
C ILE A 269 -7.10 -12.58 17.20
N THR A 270 -7.77 -13.67 17.60
CA THR A 270 -7.14 -14.99 17.77
C THR A 270 -6.54 -15.51 16.46
N ARG A 271 -7.27 -15.35 15.35
CA ARG A 271 -6.81 -15.77 14.01
C ARG A 271 -5.59 -14.95 13.56
N VAL A 272 -5.63 -13.63 13.74
CA VAL A 272 -4.51 -12.72 13.41
C VAL A 272 -3.28 -13.02 14.26
N ALA A 273 -3.45 -13.22 15.58
CA ALA A 273 -2.34 -13.56 16.48
C ALA A 273 -1.65 -14.85 16.04
N ARG A 274 -2.42 -15.92 15.80
CA ARG A 274 -1.89 -17.20 15.29
C ARG A 274 -1.14 -17.01 13.98
N PHE A 275 -1.74 -16.31 13.02
CA PHE A 275 -1.14 -16.04 11.73
C PHE A 275 0.18 -15.27 11.86
N LEU A 276 0.27 -14.29 12.77
CA LEU A 276 1.51 -13.55 13.05
C LEU A 276 2.50 -14.33 13.94
N GLY A 277 2.23 -15.61 14.24
CA GLY A 277 3.15 -16.48 14.99
C GLY A 277 3.14 -16.23 16.51
N ARG A 278 2.07 -15.63 17.05
CA ARG A 278 1.94 -15.30 18.47
C ARG A 278 0.82 -16.10 19.13
N ALA A 279 1.10 -16.67 20.30
CA ALA A 279 0.07 -17.20 21.18
C ALA A 279 -0.68 -16.06 21.89
N ALA A 280 -2.00 -16.08 21.84
CA ALA A 280 -2.86 -15.12 22.54
C ALA A 280 -3.84 -15.87 23.45
N PRO A 281 -3.55 -15.95 24.77
CA PRO A 281 -4.48 -16.55 25.73
C PRO A 281 -5.81 -15.80 25.77
N ALA A 282 -6.89 -16.50 26.14
CA ALA A 282 -8.25 -15.93 26.13
C ALA A 282 -8.38 -14.61 26.91
N ALA A 283 -7.74 -14.50 28.08
CA ALA A 283 -7.75 -13.27 28.87
C ALA A 283 -7.10 -12.09 28.14
N GLU A 284 -6.03 -12.34 27.38
CA GLU A 284 -5.37 -11.32 26.59
C GLU A 284 -6.21 -10.93 25.37
N VAL A 285 -6.84 -11.90 24.71
CA VAL A 285 -7.78 -11.65 23.61
C VAL A 285 -8.93 -10.76 24.06
N GLU A 286 -9.50 -10.99 25.24
CA GLU A 286 -10.56 -10.13 25.78
C GLU A 286 -10.07 -8.71 26.09
N ALA A 287 -8.85 -8.56 26.63
CA ALA A 287 -8.25 -7.24 26.85
C ALA A 287 -8.05 -6.49 25.51
N MET A 288 -7.45 -7.15 24.51
CA MET A 288 -7.28 -6.62 23.16
C MET A 288 -8.62 -6.25 22.52
N ARG A 289 -9.64 -7.10 22.68
CA ARG A 289 -11.00 -6.85 22.18
C ARG A 289 -11.60 -5.58 22.79
N GLY A 290 -11.45 -5.38 24.10
CA GLY A 290 -11.89 -4.15 24.79
C GLY A 290 -11.20 -2.90 24.25
N ARG A 291 -9.89 -2.99 23.99
CA ARG A 291 -9.08 -1.92 23.42
C ARG A 291 -9.47 -1.58 21.98
N CYS A 292 -9.64 -2.61 21.16
CA CYS A 292 -9.96 -2.50 19.74
C CYS A 292 -11.44 -2.21 19.47
N ALA A 293 -12.31 -2.22 20.48
CA ALA A 293 -13.73 -1.97 20.31
C ALA A 293 -13.97 -0.61 19.63
N PHE A 294 -14.93 -0.58 18.68
CA PHE A 294 -15.22 0.61 17.88
C PHE A 294 -15.51 1.85 18.73
N LYS A 295 -16.22 1.70 19.85
CA LYS A 295 -16.53 2.80 20.78
C LYS A 295 -15.26 3.39 21.40
N THR A 296 -14.35 2.53 21.85
CA THR A 296 -13.05 2.92 22.42
C THR A 296 -12.21 3.65 21.39
N MET A 297 -12.12 3.09 20.18
CA MET A 297 -11.38 3.69 19.07
C MET A 297 -11.95 5.04 18.66
N LYS A 298 -13.28 5.15 18.47
CA LYS A 298 -13.96 6.40 18.12
C LYS A 298 -13.81 7.47 19.22
N GLY A 299 -13.79 7.07 20.49
CA GLY A 299 -13.61 7.97 21.63
C GLY A 299 -12.28 8.71 21.63
N LYS A 300 -11.20 8.08 21.15
CA LYS A 300 -9.87 8.71 21.03
C LYS A 300 -9.81 9.88 20.05
N TYR A 301 -10.70 9.93 19.06
CA TYR A 301 -10.74 11.00 18.07
C TYR A 301 -11.51 12.25 18.53
N LYS A 302 -12.00 12.26 19.78
CA LYS A 302 -12.77 13.38 20.34
C LYS A 302 -11.95 14.34 21.21
N VAL A 303 -10.61 14.33 21.17
CA VAL A 303 -9.79 15.19 22.05
C VAL A 303 -8.88 16.15 21.24
N ASP A 304 -9.10 17.43 21.54
CA ASP A 304 -8.41 18.70 21.27
C ASP A 304 -8.36 19.33 19.85
N ASP A 305 -9.08 20.46 19.75
CA ASP A 305 -9.00 21.50 18.71
C ASP A 305 -7.58 22.06 18.50
N ASP A 306 -6.65 21.79 19.42
CA ASP A 306 -5.28 22.31 19.43
C ASP A 306 -4.27 21.43 18.69
N ILE A 307 -4.65 20.21 18.28
CA ILE A 307 -3.80 19.30 17.48
C ILE A 307 -4.20 19.36 16.00
N ARG A 308 -4.20 20.58 15.43
CA ARG A 308 -4.32 20.78 13.98
C ARG A 308 -3.09 20.23 13.28
N GLY A 309 -3.13 18.93 12.94
CA GLY A 309 -2.17 18.32 12.04
C GLY A 309 -1.92 16.81 12.20
N ARG A 310 -2.38 16.16 13.28
CA ARG A 310 -2.05 14.73 13.51
C ARG A 310 -3.22 13.76 13.54
N VAL A 311 -4.46 14.23 13.66
CA VAL A 311 -5.61 13.34 13.78
C VAL A 311 -6.77 13.91 12.99
N ASN A 312 -7.14 13.25 11.88
CA ASN A 312 -8.29 13.66 11.09
C ASN A 312 -9.56 12.96 11.64
N PRO A 313 -10.52 13.68 12.28
CA PRO A 313 -11.74 13.13 12.86
C PRO A 313 -12.68 12.45 11.84
N VAL A 314 -12.37 12.58 10.54
CA VAL A 314 -13.14 12.06 9.39
C VAL A 314 -13.06 10.52 9.24
N HIS A 315 -12.17 9.83 9.96
CA HIS A 315 -11.98 8.39 9.76
C HIS A 315 -13.13 7.52 10.30
N PHE A 316 -13.81 7.92 11.37
CA PHE A 316 -14.83 7.11 12.06
C PHE A 316 -16.25 7.68 11.87
N ARG A 317 -16.92 7.32 10.77
CA ARG A 317 -18.32 7.70 10.50
C ARG A 317 -19.30 6.88 11.35
N ARG A 318 -19.65 5.67 10.87
CA ARG A 318 -20.56 4.72 11.55
C ARG A 318 -19.87 3.42 11.93
N GLY A 319 -19.00 2.89 11.07
CA GLY A 319 -18.30 1.63 11.31
C GLY A 319 -19.24 0.42 11.33
N ASP A 320 -20.37 0.49 10.65
CA ASP A 320 -21.38 -0.56 10.60
C ASP A 320 -21.39 -1.29 9.25
N VAL A 321 -22.01 -2.46 9.26
CA VAL A 321 -22.27 -3.29 8.08
C VAL A 321 -23.67 -2.98 7.57
N GLY A 322 -23.81 -2.81 6.26
CA GLY A 322 -25.10 -2.59 5.61
C GLY A 322 -25.58 -1.14 5.57
N SER A 323 -24.72 -0.19 5.94
CA SER A 323 -25.05 1.25 5.97
C SER A 323 -25.36 1.82 4.58
N TRP A 324 -24.92 1.14 3.53
CA TRP A 324 -25.25 1.47 2.15
C TRP A 324 -26.76 1.48 1.87
N ARG A 325 -27.58 0.72 2.60
CA ARG A 325 -29.03 0.62 2.39
C ARG A 325 -29.78 1.93 2.64
N GLU A 326 -29.22 2.79 3.48
CA GLU A 326 -29.80 4.11 3.77
C GLU A 326 -29.34 5.19 2.77
N VAL A 327 -28.41 4.86 1.88
CA VAL A 327 -27.68 5.84 1.06
C VAL A 327 -27.86 5.60 -0.42
N LEU A 328 -27.69 4.35 -0.86
CA LEU A 328 -27.81 3.98 -2.26
C LEU A 328 -29.26 3.65 -2.59
N THR A 329 -29.70 4.04 -3.79
CA THR A 329 -30.94 3.50 -4.35
C THR A 329 -30.77 2.01 -4.66
N GLU A 330 -31.88 1.28 -4.78
CA GLU A 330 -31.79 -0.13 -5.17
C GLU A 330 -31.15 -0.32 -6.54
N ALA A 331 -31.40 0.60 -7.48
CA ALA A 331 -30.80 0.55 -8.81
C ALA A 331 -29.26 0.67 -8.73
N GLN A 332 -28.75 1.64 -7.96
CA GLN A 332 -27.31 1.79 -7.72
C GLN A 332 -26.72 0.57 -7.03
N ALA A 333 -27.39 0.05 -5.98
CA ALA A 333 -26.93 -1.15 -5.29
C ALA A 333 -26.86 -2.38 -6.22
N ARG A 334 -27.86 -2.58 -7.08
CA ARG A 334 -27.87 -3.67 -8.08
C ARG A 334 -26.74 -3.54 -9.11
N ARG A 335 -26.37 -2.32 -9.50
CA ARG A 335 -25.23 -2.07 -10.40
C ARG A 335 -23.91 -2.48 -9.75
N VAL A 336 -23.72 -2.15 -8.47
CA VAL A 336 -22.54 -2.59 -7.71
C VAL A 336 -22.52 -4.12 -7.55
N ASP A 337 -23.67 -4.76 -7.30
CA ASP A 337 -23.75 -6.23 -7.26
C ASP A 337 -23.37 -6.85 -8.60
N ALA A 338 -23.91 -6.33 -9.70
CA ALA A 338 -23.63 -6.84 -11.04
C ALA A 338 -22.14 -6.73 -11.38
N ALA A 339 -21.50 -5.59 -11.07
CA ALA A 339 -20.06 -5.42 -11.24
C ALA A 339 -19.25 -6.37 -10.34
N THR A 340 -19.68 -6.56 -9.08
CA THR A 340 -19.04 -7.51 -8.16
C THR A 340 -19.07 -8.94 -8.73
N TRP A 341 -20.23 -9.40 -9.19
CA TRP A 341 -20.40 -10.72 -9.79
C TRP A 341 -19.75 -10.87 -11.16
N ALA A 342 -19.57 -9.78 -11.91
CA ALA A 342 -18.84 -9.81 -13.17
C ALA A 342 -17.33 -9.95 -12.92
N SER A 343 -16.81 -9.21 -11.92
CA SER A 343 -15.37 -9.09 -11.69
C SER A 343 -14.78 -10.12 -10.75
N LEU A 344 -15.55 -10.64 -9.78
CA LEU A 344 -15.06 -11.50 -8.68
C LEU A 344 -15.75 -12.87 -8.61
N ARG A 345 -16.45 -13.30 -9.67
CA ARG A 345 -17.24 -14.54 -9.65
C ARG A 345 -16.42 -15.76 -9.22
N GLU A 346 -15.24 -15.90 -9.79
CA GLU A 346 -14.37 -17.04 -9.54
C GLU A 346 -13.88 -17.02 -8.10
N GLU A 347 -13.37 -15.87 -7.65
CA GLU A 347 -12.86 -15.70 -6.30
C GLU A 347 -13.96 -15.91 -5.24
N ILE A 348 -15.18 -15.40 -5.47
CA ILE A 348 -16.34 -15.67 -4.59
C ILE A 348 -16.66 -17.16 -4.57
N GLY A 349 -16.59 -17.85 -5.72
CA GLY A 349 -16.76 -19.30 -5.79
C GLY A 349 -15.69 -20.09 -5.02
N GLN A 350 -14.52 -19.49 -4.78
CA GLN A 350 -13.41 -20.04 -3.99
C GLN A 350 -13.49 -19.68 -2.50
N GLY A 351 -14.49 -18.89 -2.07
CA GLY A 351 -14.68 -18.49 -0.68
C GLY A 351 -14.18 -17.09 -0.32
N LEU A 352 -13.96 -16.21 -1.30
CA LEU A 352 -13.80 -14.77 -1.06
C LEU A 352 -15.04 -14.16 -0.43
#